data_AF-A0A699IN83-F1
#
_entry.id   AF-A0A699IN83-F1
#
_cell.length_a   1.000
_cell.length_b   1.000
_cell.length_c   1.000
_cell.angle_alpha   90.00
_cell.angle_beta   90.00
_cell.angle_gamma   90.00
#
_symmetry.space_group_name_H-M   'P 1'
#
loop_
_entity.id
_entity.type
_entity.pdbx_description
1 polymer ?
#
loop_
_entity_poly.entity_id
_entity_poly.type
_entity_poly.pdbx_seq_one_letter_code
_entity_poly.pdbx_strand_id
1 'polypeptide(L)' 'MEISLCQNVPAAMGFTFAAGTTDGPGAFDFTQGDDQGNAFWNLVRGLLKKTDEKQIKCQDPKPIVIDSGEMHEPYD' A
#
# COMPACT_ATOMS: atom_id res chain seq x y z
N MET A 1 -22.05 -11.83 -9.55
CA MET A 1 -20.72 -11.76 -8.93
C MET A 1 -19.75 -11.64 -10.08
N GLU A 2 -19.53 -10.43 -10.58
CA GLU A 2 -18.48 -10.24 -11.59
C GLU A 2 -17.15 -10.38 -10.87
N ILE A 3 -16.38 -11.40 -11.26
CA ILE A 3 -14.97 -11.47 -10.91
C ILE A 3 -14.33 -10.33 -11.69
N SER A 4 -14.26 -9.14 -11.11
CA SER A 4 -13.40 -8.08 -11.62
C SER A 4 -11.98 -8.62 -11.58
N LEU A 5 -11.51 -9.15 -12.71
CA LEU A 5 -10.15 -9.64 -12.82
C LEU A 5 -9.21 -8.47 -12.50
N CYS A 6 -8.56 -8.54 -11.35
CA CYS A 6 -7.58 -7.57 -10.91
C CYS A 6 -6.37 -7.67 -11.85
N GLN A 7 -6.36 -6.85 -12.89
CA GLN A 7 -5.35 -6.92 -13.94
C GLN A 7 -4.86 -5.51 -14.29
N ASN A 8 -3.55 -5.39 -14.43
CA ASN A 8 -2.87 -4.16 -14.83
C ASN A 8 -3.18 -2.94 -13.94
N VAL A 9 -3.09 -3.11 -12.61
CA VAL A 9 -2.98 -1.97 -11.71
C VAL A 9 -1.51 -1.60 -11.47
N PRO A 10 -1.20 -0.32 -11.28
CA PRO A 10 0.14 0.12 -10.90
C PRO A 10 0.68 -0.59 -9.66
N ALA A 11 2.02 -0.61 -9.54
CA ALA A 11 2.70 -1.23 -8.42
C ALA A 11 2.45 -0.47 -7.11
N ALA A 12 2.10 -1.19 -6.05
CA ALA A 12 1.87 -0.61 -4.74
C ALA A 12 2.37 -1.52 -3.61
N MET A 13 2.94 -0.91 -2.57
CA MET A 13 3.45 -1.60 -1.38
C MET A 13 2.47 -1.45 -0.22
N GLY A 14 2.31 -2.52 0.56
CA GLY A 14 1.38 -2.57 1.68
C GLY A 14 2.02 -2.18 3.01
N PHE A 15 1.22 -1.98 4.06
CA PHE A 15 1.73 -1.66 5.42
C PHE A 15 2.75 -2.69 5.91
N THR A 16 2.54 -3.96 5.63
CA THR A 16 3.43 -5.05 6.05
C THR A 16 4.82 -5.00 5.42
N PHE A 17 4.98 -4.30 4.28
CA PHE A 17 6.31 -4.04 3.71
C PHE A 17 7.18 -3.21 4.67
N ALA A 18 6.59 -2.22 5.34
CA ALA A 18 7.29 -1.36 6.29
C ALA A 18 7.56 -2.02 7.64
N ALA A 19 6.90 -3.14 7.95
CA ALA A 19 7.13 -3.91 9.18
C ALA A 19 8.46 -4.68 9.19
N GLY A 20 9.15 -4.78 8.04
CA GLY A 20 10.37 -5.57 7.91
C GLY A 20 10.13 -7.07 8.11
N THR A 21 11.18 -7.79 8.49
CA THR A 21 11.14 -9.23 8.72
C THR A 21 11.74 -9.58 10.07
N THR A 22 11.77 -10.87 10.42
CA THR A 22 12.42 -11.35 11.65
C THR A 22 13.94 -11.10 11.66
N ASP A 23 14.57 -11.04 10.49
CA ASP A 23 16.02 -10.82 10.35
C ASP A 23 16.40 -9.33 10.45
N GLY A 24 15.40 -8.44 10.39
CA GLY A 24 15.56 -7.00 10.45
C GLY A 24 14.18 -6.35 10.60
N PRO A 25 13.75 -6.04 11.84
CA PRO A 25 12.45 -5.44 12.05
C PRO A 25 12.40 -4.06 11.40
N GLY A 26 11.23 -3.73 10.87
CA GLY A 26 10.95 -2.40 10.34
C GLY A 26 11.04 -1.33 11.41
N ALA A 27 11.11 -0.08 10.97
CA ALA A 27 10.99 1.07 11.86
C ALA A 27 9.50 1.41 12.09
N PHE A 28 9.22 2.19 13.15
CA PHE A 28 7.88 2.69 13.50
C PHE A 28 6.90 1.62 14.02
N ASP A 29 5.60 1.90 13.90
CA ASP A 29 4.46 1.18 14.45
C ASP A 29 3.85 0.12 13.50
N PHE A 30 4.62 -0.32 12.49
CA PHE A 30 4.16 -1.35 11.54
C PHE A 30 4.36 -2.76 12.08
N THR A 31 3.41 -3.65 11.80
CA THR A 31 3.49 -5.08 12.15
C THR A 31 3.24 -5.97 10.93
N GLN A 32 3.89 -7.13 10.89
CA GLN A 32 3.67 -8.10 9.82
C GLN A 32 2.26 -8.69 9.94
N GLY A 33 1.57 -8.84 8.81
CA GLY A 33 0.19 -9.34 8.76
C GLY A 33 -0.91 -8.30 8.99
N ASP A 34 -0.57 -7.01 9.13
CA ASP A 34 -1.56 -5.93 9.19
C ASP A 34 -2.31 -5.77 7.86
N ASP A 35 -3.60 -6.11 7.88
CA ASP A 35 -4.54 -5.99 6.77
C ASP A 35 -5.52 -4.80 6.92
N GLN A 36 -5.46 -4.06 8.04
CA GLN A 36 -6.34 -2.92 8.31
C GLN A 36 -5.63 -1.59 8.06
N GLY A 37 -4.34 -1.53 8.37
CA GLY A 37 -3.57 -0.30 8.47
C GLY A 37 -4.05 0.61 9.61
N ASN A 38 -3.59 1.85 9.63
CA ASN A 38 -3.98 2.84 10.63
C ASN A 38 -4.24 4.23 10.04
N ALA A 39 -5.02 5.04 10.76
CA ALA A 39 -5.47 6.34 10.27
C ALA A 39 -4.31 7.32 10.02
N PHE A 40 -3.23 7.24 10.82
CA PHE A 40 -2.07 8.11 10.70
C PHE A 40 -1.34 7.88 9.37
N TRP A 41 -0.96 6.64 9.06
CA TRP A 41 -0.28 6.32 7.81
C TRP A 41 -1.21 6.41 6.59
N ASN A 42 -2.52 6.21 6.77
CA ASN A 42 -3.51 6.51 5.74
C ASN A 42 -3.59 8.02 5.40
N LEU A 43 -3.38 8.90 6.37
CA LEU A 43 -3.28 10.34 6.12
C LEU A 43 -1.96 10.66 5.42
N VAL A 44 -0.84 10.17 5.94
CA VAL A 44 0.50 10.41 5.36
C VAL A 44 0.56 9.94 3.91
N ARG A 45 0.06 8.73 3.59
CA ARG A 45 0.01 8.27 2.19
C ARG A 45 -0.82 9.20 1.31
N GLY A 46 -1.97 9.68 1.81
CA GLY A 46 -2.88 10.54 1.06
C GLY A 46 -2.29 11.91 0.74
N LEU A 47 -1.36 12.40 1.58
CA LEU A 47 -0.59 13.61 1.33
C LEU A 47 0.52 13.40 0.29
N LEU A 48 1.12 12.21 0.23
CA LEU A 48 2.15 11.86 -0.75
C LEU A 48 1.53 11.56 -2.12
N LYS A 49 0.60 10.61 -2.18
CA LYS A 49 -0.15 10.23 -3.39
C LYS A 49 -1.47 9.56 -2.98
N LYS A 50 -2.58 10.11 -3.48
CA LYS A 50 -3.90 9.48 -3.30
C LYS A 50 -4.03 8.26 -4.20
N THR A 51 -4.34 7.12 -3.60
CA THR A 51 -4.58 5.86 -4.33
C THR A 51 -5.97 5.82 -4.97
N ASP A 52 -6.03 5.33 -6.20
CA ASP A 52 -7.26 5.13 -6.96
C ASP A 52 -8.14 3.99 -6.38
N GLU A 53 -9.47 4.13 -6.48
CA GLU A 53 -10.41 3.14 -5.94
C GLU A 53 -10.32 1.77 -6.61
N LYS A 54 -10.00 1.73 -7.91
CA LYS A 54 -9.79 0.47 -8.64
C LYS A 54 -8.58 -0.26 -8.07
N GLN A 55 -7.50 0.47 -7.80
CA GLN A 55 -6.28 -0.11 -7.24
C GLN A 55 -6.52 -0.64 -5.82
N ILE A 56 -7.24 0.10 -4.98
CA ILE A 56 -7.61 -0.36 -3.63
C ILE A 56 -8.39 -1.68 -3.72
N LYS A 57 -9.44 -1.74 -4.56
CA LYS A 57 -10.26 -2.96 -4.72
C LYS A 57 -9.47 -4.14 -5.29
N CYS A 58 -8.52 -3.87 -6.16
CA CYS A 58 -7.69 -4.89 -6.82
C CYS A 58 -6.67 -5.49 -5.85
N GLN A 59 -6.06 -4.65 -5.01
CA GLN A 59 -5.00 -5.04 -4.09
C GLN A 59 -5.55 -5.54 -2.74
N ASP A 60 -6.86 -5.49 -2.52
CA ASP A 60 -7.51 -6.02 -1.31
C ASP A 60 -7.09 -7.48 -1.03
N PRO A 61 -6.76 -7.85 0.23
CA PRO A 61 -6.89 -7.07 1.46
C PRO A 61 -5.65 -6.26 1.84
N LYS A 62 -4.74 -5.94 0.90
CA LYS A 62 -3.51 -5.20 1.20
C LYS A 62 -3.81 -3.71 1.48
N PRO A 63 -3.63 -3.21 2.72
CA PRO A 63 -3.67 -1.77 2.97
C PRO A 63 -2.44 -1.15 2.32
N ILE A 64 -2.63 -0.34 1.28
CA ILE A 64 -1.55 0.30 0.52
C ILE A 64 -0.95 1.44 1.38
N VAL A 65 0.37 1.45 1.55
CA VAL A 65 1.11 2.54 2.24
C VAL A 65 1.89 3.41 1.26
N ILE A 66 2.42 2.82 0.17
CA ILE A 66 3.16 3.54 -0.88
C ILE A 66 2.62 3.13 -2.24
N ASP A 67 2.25 4.14 -3.03
CA ASP A 67 1.66 3.99 -4.36
C ASP A 67 2.71 4.20 -5.47
N SER A 68 3.72 3.35 -5.47
CA SER A 68 4.96 3.54 -6.25
C SER A 68 4.76 3.62 -7.76
N GLY A 69 3.80 2.91 -8.33
CA GLY A 69 3.54 2.91 -9.77
C GLY A 69 2.84 4.18 -10.26
N GLU A 70 2.43 5.03 -9.32
CA GLU A 70 1.72 6.29 -9.54
C GLU A 70 2.55 7.49 -9.06
N MET A 71 3.77 7.26 -8.58
CA MET A 71 4.71 8.29 -8.13
C MET A 71 5.80 8.45 -9.20
N HIS A 72 5.72 9.51 -10.00
CA HIS A 72 6.66 9.79 -11.10
C HIS A 72 7.69 10.88 -10.77
N GLU A 73 7.81 11.25 -9.49
CA GLU A 73 8.82 12.18 -9.02
C GLU A 73 9.80 11.47 -8.08
N PRO A 74 11.12 11.67 -8.25
CA PRO A 74 11.79 12.49 -9.26
C PRO A 74 11.99 11.79 -10.63
N TYR A 75 11.52 10.55 -10.78
CA TYR A 75 11.67 9.74 -11.99
C TYR A 75 10.37 9.01 -12.33
N ASP A 76 10.20 8.65 -13.61
CA ASP A 76 9.02 7.96 -14.14
C ASP A 76 8.88 6.49 -13.71
#